data_AF-A0A2S2R482-F1
#
_entry.id   AF-A0A2S2R482-F1
#
_cell.length_a   1.000
_cell.length_b   1.000
_cell.length_c   1.000
_cell.angle_alpha   90.00
_cell.angle_beta   90.00
_cell.angle_gamma   90.00
#
_symmetry.space_group_name_H-M   'P 1'
#
loop_
_entity.id
_entity.type
_entity.pdbx_description
1 polymer ?
#
loop_
_entity_poly.entity_id
_entity_poly.type
_entity_poly.pdbx_seq_one_letter_code
_entity_poly.pdbx_strand_id
1 'polypeptide(L)'
;YKPGKKIFKLRIPYDMYKQFYPKKVFYQRNNKERAYEILKQGTWTDIINDEFLKVHKLPCNFIYKRAKVYNSSNSQYFLKFQAKCKDKCGAEMIGWSHNKPLEGEPLELQISTIDTKGLESKTKRPIKGKKNVLQ
;
A
#
# COMPACT_ATOMS: atom_id res chain seq x y z
N TYR A 1 -10.54 25.89 0.45
CA TYR A 1 -10.78 24.80 -0.51
C TYR A 1 -10.04 23.55 -0.05
N LYS A 2 -10.73 22.44 0.25
CA LYS A 2 -10.10 21.13 0.46
C LYS A 2 -10.26 20.34 -0.84
N PRO A 3 -9.17 19.96 -1.54
CA PRO A 3 -9.30 19.21 -2.77
C PRO A 3 -10.03 17.89 -2.51
N GLY A 4 -10.95 17.53 -3.40
CA GLY A 4 -11.67 16.26 -3.34
C GLY A 4 -10.73 15.06 -3.49
N LYS A 5 -11.04 13.95 -2.84
CA LYS A 5 -10.31 12.69 -3.05
C LYS A 5 -10.63 12.13 -4.44
N LYS A 6 -9.61 11.62 -5.13
CA LYS A 6 -9.73 10.87 -6.38
C LYS A 6 -9.38 9.40 -6.14
N ILE A 7 -9.86 8.52 -7.03
CA ILE A 7 -9.51 7.10 -7.04
C ILE A 7 -8.51 6.86 -8.16
N PHE A 8 -7.36 6.28 -7.81
CA PHE A 8 -6.30 5.86 -8.72
C PHE A 8 -6.28 4.33 -8.80
N LYS A 9 -6.19 3.79 -10.01
CA LYS A 9 -6.04 2.35 -10.23
C LYS A 9 -4.55 1.99 -10.29
N LEU A 10 -4.17 0.88 -9.66
CA LEU A 10 -2.81 0.38 -9.66
C LEU A 10 -2.84 -1.13 -9.86
N ARG A 11 -1.99 -1.63 -10.77
CA ARG A 11 -1.80 -3.05 -11.03
C ARG A 11 -0.42 -3.46 -10.57
N ILE A 12 -0.35 -4.45 -9.68
CA ILE A 12 0.92 -5.01 -9.23
C ILE A 12 1.08 -6.38 -9.88
N PRO A 13 2.09 -6.58 -10.76
CA PRO A 13 2.35 -7.87 -11.37
C PRO A 13 2.44 -9.01 -10.35
N TYR A 14 2.00 -10.21 -10.72
CA TYR A 14 1.94 -11.36 -9.81
C TYR A 14 3.30 -11.67 -9.17
N ASP A 15 4.39 -11.57 -9.93
CA ASP A 15 5.75 -11.80 -9.43
C ASP A 15 6.18 -10.80 -8.34
N MET A 16 5.72 -9.55 -8.43
CA MET A 16 5.94 -8.56 -7.38
C MET A 16 5.04 -8.84 -6.18
N TYR A 17 3.77 -9.21 -6.41
CA TYR A 17 2.83 -9.60 -5.35
C TYR A 17 3.36 -10.78 -4.51
N LYS A 18 3.95 -11.79 -5.15
CA LYS A 18 4.58 -12.94 -4.48
C LYS A 18 5.62 -12.53 -3.44
N GLN A 19 6.28 -11.39 -3.59
CA GLN A 19 7.30 -10.94 -2.63
C GLN A 19 6.71 -10.52 -1.28
N PHE A 20 5.40 -10.23 -1.23
CA PHE A 20 4.72 -9.77 -0.02
C PHE A 20 3.37 -10.46 0.24
N TYR A 21 3.19 -11.69 -0.26
CA TYR A 21 1.98 -12.47 -0.02
C TYR A 21 1.64 -12.55 1.48
N PRO A 22 0.34 -12.62 1.85
CA PRO A 22 -0.06 -12.75 3.24
C PRO A 22 0.49 -14.02 3.89
N LYS A 23 1.10 -13.88 5.06
CA LYS A 23 1.55 -15.00 5.89
C LYS A 23 0.72 -15.06 7.17
N LYS A 24 0.34 -16.27 7.57
CA LYS A 24 -0.31 -16.50 8.87
C LYS A 24 0.69 -16.28 10.00
N VAL A 25 0.28 -15.51 10.99
CA VAL A 25 1.02 -15.26 12.22
C VAL A 25 0.07 -15.48 13.39
N PHE A 26 0.54 -16.23 14.37
CA PHE A 26 -0.20 -16.57 15.57
C PHE A 26 0.16 -15.59 16.68
N TYR A 27 -0.86 -15.03 17.30
CA TYR A 27 -0.72 -14.13 18.43
C TYR A 27 -1.43 -14.75 19.63
N GLN A 28 -0.71 -14.88 20.74
CA GLN A 28 -1.29 -15.30 22.01
C GLN A 28 -1.75 -14.06 22.79
N ARG A 29 -3.02 -14.05 23.20
CA ARG A 29 -3.54 -13.04 24.12
C ARG A 29 -4.51 -13.67 25.09
N ASN A 30 -4.22 -13.58 26.38
CA ASN A 30 -5.07 -14.09 27.47
C ASN A 30 -5.49 -15.57 27.26
N ASN A 31 -4.50 -16.46 27.05
CA ASN A 31 -4.70 -17.90 26.79
C ASN A 31 -5.58 -18.25 25.57
N LYS A 32 -5.86 -17.28 24.70
CA LYS A 32 -6.52 -17.51 23.41
C LYS A 32 -5.53 -17.24 22.29
N GLU A 33 -5.39 -18.21 21.39
CA GLU A 33 -4.62 -18.04 20.17
C GLU A 33 -5.50 -17.38 19.10
N ARG A 34 -4.96 -16.35 18.44
CA ARG A 34 -5.57 -15.74 17.27
C ARG A 34 -4.59 -15.77 16.11
N ALA A 35 -5.00 -16.39 15.01
CA ALA A 35 -4.28 -16.34 13.76
C ALA A 35 -4.70 -15.10 12.96
N TYR A 36 -3.73 -14.34 12.48
CA TYR A 36 -3.93 -13.23 11.54
C TYR A 36 -3.08 -13.46 10.30
N GLU A 37 -3.56 -13.01 9.15
CA GLU A 37 -2.71 -12.90 7.97
C GLU A 37 -2.13 -11.49 7.85
N ILE A 38 -0.81 -11.41 7.77
CA ILE A 38 -0.08 -10.16 7.65
C ILE A 38 0.75 -10.14 6.37
N LEU A 39 0.86 -8.97 5.75
CA LEU A 39 1.79 -8.76 4.64
C LEU A 39 3.23 -8.66 5.18
N LYS A 40 4.21 -9.05 4.36
CA LYS A 40 5.64 -8.95 4.71
C LYS A 40 6.04 -7.48 4.94
N GLN A 41 6.29 -7.13 6.20
CA GLN A 41 6.61 -5.76 6.62
C GLN A 41 7.82 -5.20 5.84
N GLY A 42 7.76 -3.91 5.49
CA GLY A 42 8.78 -3.25 4.66
C GLY A 42 8.68 -3.58 3.17
N THR A 43 8.41 -4.83 2.80
CA THR A 43 8.35 -5.23 1.39
C THR A 43 7.09 -4.72 0.68
N TRP A 44 5.91 -4.92 1.27
CA TRP A 44 4.65 -4.48 0.62
C TRP A 44 4.57 -2.96 0.47
N THR A 45 5.07 -2.22 1.46
CA THR A 45 5.06 -0.75 1.44
C THR A 45 5.94 -0.20 0.34
N ASP A 46 7.12 -0.82 0.14
CA ASP A 46 8.06 -0.37 -0.87
C ASP A 46 7.53 -0.66 -2.27
N ILE A 47 7.03 -1.87 -2.51
CA ILE A 47 6.46 -2.26 -3.80
C ILE A 47 5.24 -1.42 -4.18
N ILE A 48 4.26 -1.28 -3.28
CA ILE A 48 3.05 -0.50 -3.59
C ILE A 48 3.43 0.96 -3.85
N ASN A 49 4.31 1.56 -3.03
CA ASN A 49 4.66 2.96 -3.19
C ASN A 49 5.47 3.21 -4.47
N ASP A 50 6.44 2.35 -4.78
CA ASP A 50 7.27 2.49 -5.98
C ASP A 50 6.41 2.40 -7.25
N GLU A 51 5.52 1.40 -7.34
CA GLU A 51 4.63 1.26 -8.49
C GLU A 51 3.60 2.40 -8.56
N PHE A 52 3.07 2.83 -7.42
CA PHE A 52 2.14 3.96 -7.38
C PHE A 52 2.77 5.26 -7.89
N LEU A 53 3.99 5.57 -7.43
CA LEU A 53 4.71 6.76 -7.87
C LEU A 53 5.15 6.66 -9.33
N LYS A 54 5.55 5.48 -9.79
CA LYS A 54 5.90 5.22 -11.20
C LYS A 54 4.74 5.50 -12.14
N VAL A 55 3.53 5.03 -11.79
CA VAL A 55 2.33 5.18 -12.64
C VAL A 55 1.72 6.57 -12.53
N HIS A 56 1.51 7.08 -11.30
CA HIS A 56 0.71 8.28 -11.08
C HIS A 56 1.52 9.56 -10.87
N LYS A 57 2.82 9.42 -10.55
CA LYS A 57 3.78 10.51 -10.35
C LYS A 57 3.29 11.59 -9.37
N LEU A 58 2.58 11.18 -8.31
CA LEU A 58 2.15 12.10 -7.26
C LEU A 58 3.37 12.54 -6.43
N PRO A 59 3.60 13.83 -6.20
CA PRO A 59 4.83 14.31 -5.55
C PRO A 59 4.88 14.05 -4.03
N CYS A 60 3.82 13.51 -3.43
CA CYS A 60 3.74 13.32 -1.99
C CYS A 60 4.52 12.11 -1.47
N ASN A 61 5.18 12.33 -0.33
CA ASN A 61 5.93 11.32 0.40
C ASN A 61 5.03 10.57 1.40
N PHE A 62 4.34 9.52 0.94
CA PHE A 62 3.42 8.74 1.77
C PHE A 62 4.13 7.77 2.72
N ILE A 63 3.76 7.82 3.99
CA ILE A 63 4.19 6.88 5.03
C ILE A 63 3.04 5.91 5.29
N TYR A 64 3.27 4.64 4.92
CA TYR A 64 2.33 3.55 5.08
C TYR A 64 2.31 3.09 6.53
N LYS A 65 1.11 2.99 7.11
CA LYS A 65 0.94 2.71 8.55
C LYS A 65 0.43 1.31 8.83
N ARG A 66 -0.70 0.95 8.23
CA ARG A 66 -1.43 -0.29 8.53
C ARG A 66 -1.92 -0.93 7.25
N ALA A 67 -1.84 -2.25 7.19
CA ALA A 67 -2.50 -3.07 6.20
C ALA A 67 -3.28 -4.18 6.93
N LYS A 68 -4.44 -4.54 6.39
CA LYS A 68 -5.28 -5.63 6.88
C LYS A 68 -5.65 -6.52 5.71
N VAL A 69 -5.39 -7.81 5.88
CA VAL A 69 -5.84 -8.88 4.98
C VAL A 69 -7.11 -9.46 5.57
N TYR A 70 -8.13 -9.65 4.75
CA TYR A 70 -9.39 -10.25 5.16
C TYR A 70 -9.58 -11.57 4.42
N ASN A 71 -9.88 -12.61 5.19
CA ASN A 71 -10.02 -13.99 4.70
C ASN A 71 -11.45 -14.52 4.80
N SER A 72 -12.39 -13.68 5.23
CA SER A 72 -13.80 -14.05 5.29
C SER A 72 -14.45 -13.70 3.97
N SER A 73 -15.24 -14.62 3.43
CA SER A 73 -16.14 -14.41 2.28
C SER A 73 -17.12 -13.25 2.48
N ASN A 74 -17.41 -12.88 3.73
CA ASN A 74 -18.30 -11.77 4.07
C ASN A 74 -17.57 -10.40 4.06
N SER A 75 -16.27 -10.38 3.78
CA SER A 75 -15.49 -9.14 3.73
C SER A 75 -15.52 -8.54 2.32
N GLN A 76 -15.85 -7.25 2.23
CA GLN A 76 -15.88 -6.51 0.95
C GLN A 76 -14.50 -6.40 0.26
N TYR A 77 -13.42 -6.51 1.03
CA TYR A 77 -12.05 -6.31 0.56
C TYR A 77 -11.20 -7.49 0.96
N PHE A 78 -10.38 -7.99 0.05
CA PHE A 78 -9.27 -8.89 0.36
C PHE A 78 -8.16 -8.15 1.12
N LEU A 79 -7.79 -6.95 0.67
CA LEU A 79 -6.71 -6.15 1.25
C LEU A 79 -7.19 -4.72 1.45
N LYS A 80 -6.86 -4.12 2.59
CA LYS A 80 -7.02 -2.67 2.83
C LYS A 80 -5.81 -2.12 3.54
N PHE A 81 -5.32 -0.96 3.11
CA PHE A 81 -4.20 -0.27 3.75
C PHE A 81 -4.41 1.24 3.84
N GLN A 82 -3.62 1.87 4.70
CA GLN A 82 -3.65 3.32 4.93
C GLN A 82 -2.23 3.89 4.93
N ALA A 83 -2.08 5.07 4.34
CA ALA A 83 -0.87 5.87 4.40
C ALA A 83 -1.19 7.36 4.62
N LYS A 84 -0.20 8.10 5.09
CA LYS A 84 -0.30 9.56 5.28
C LYS A 84 0.94 10.24 4.75
N CYS A 85 0.76 11.33 4.01
CA CYS A 85 1.82 12.24 3.59
C CYS A 85 2.61 12.71 4.82
N LYS A 86 3.93 12.55 4.77
CA LYS A 86 4.84 13.03 5.82
C LYS A 86 4.90 14.56 5.88
N ASP A 87 4.74 15.20 4.72
CA ASP A 87 4.82 16.65 4.60
C ASP A 87 3.57 17.34 5.19
N LYS A 88 3.65 18.67 5.32
CA LYS A 88 2.55 19.52 5.79
C LYS A 88 1.28 19.45 4.93
N CYS A 89 1.36 18.78 3.78
CA CYS A 89 0.22 18.54 2.88
C CYS A 89 -0.92 17.76 3.55
N GLY A 90 -0.60 16.93 4.55
CA GLY A 90 -1.59 16.20 5.34
C GLY A 90 -2.41 15.18 4.55
N ALA A 91 -2.07 14.91 3.29
CA ALA A 91 -2.80 14.00 2.42
C ALA A 91 -2.89 12.61 3.04
N GLU A 92 -4.11 12.07 3.08
CA GLU A 92 -4.36 10.71 3.49
C GLU A 92 -4.61 9.84 2.27
N MET A 93 -4.12 8.61 2.34
CA MET A 93 -4.27 7.59 1.32
C MET A 93 -4.94 6.37 1.94
N ILE A 94 -5.97 5.87 1.27
CA ILE A 94 -6.61 4.60 1.59
C ILE A 94 -6.55 3.75 0.33
N GLY A 95 -5.91 2.59 0.40
CA GLY A 95 -5.89 1.64 -0.71
C GLY A 95 -6.60 0.34 -0.35
N TRP A 96 -7.22 -0.29 -1.35
CA TRP A 96 -7.87 -1.57 -1.18
C TRP A 96 -7.82 -2.43 -2.44
N SER A 97 -7.93 -3.73 -2.24
CA SER A 97 -8.22 -4.72 -3.27
C SER A 97 -9.48 -5.48 -2.87
N HIS A 98 -10.38 -5.73 -3.83
CA HIS A 98 -11.57 -6.53 -3.59
C HIS A 98 -11.23 -8.02 -3.51
N ASN A 99 -10.38 -8.48 -4.43
CA ASN A 99 -10.12 -9.90 -4.62
C ASN A 99 -8.63 -10.21 -4.43
N LYS A 100 -8.35 -11.42 -3.93
CA LYS A 100 -7.00 -11.99 -4.03
C LYS A 100 -6.74 -12.29 -5.52
N PRO A 101 -5.56 -11.97 -6.07
CA PRO A 101 -5.25 -12.31 -7.45
C PRO A 101 -5.15 -13.83 -7.61
N LEU A 102 -5.59 -14.34 -8.76
CA LEU A 102 -5.30 -15.70 -9.18
C LEU A 102 -3.81 -15.83 -9.54
N GLU A 103 -3.33 -17.06 -9.65
CA GLU A 103 -1.95 -17.31 -10.06
C GLU A 103 -1.69 -16.74 -11.47
N GLY A 104 -0.62 -15.96 -11.60
CA GLY A 104 -0.26 -15.27 -12.84
C GLY A 104 -1.01 -13.93 -13.06
N GLU A 105 -2.07 -13.66 -12.32
CA GLU A 105 -2.83 -12.41 -12.46
C GLU A 105 -2.30 -11.27 -11.57
N PRO A 106 -2.40 -10.01 -12.01
CA PRO A 106 -1.97 -8.88 -11.19
C PRO A 106 -2.90 -8.67 -9.99
N LEU A 107 -2.32 -8.19 -8.88
CA LEU A 107 -3.12 -7.64 -7.79
C LEU A 107 -3.68 -6.28 -8.23
N GLU A 108 -4.99 -6.20 -8.36
CA GLU A 108 -5.73 -4.97 -8.69
C GLU A 108 -5.99 -4.15 -7.41
N LEU A 109 -5.47 -2.92 -7.39
CA LEU A 109 -5.63 -1.98 -6.29
C LEU A 109 -6.36 -0.72 -6.72
N GLN A 110 -7.26 -0.26 -5.85
CA GLN A 110 -7.84 1.07 -5.90
C GLN A 110 -7.27 1.89 -4.75
N ILE A 111 -6.79 3.09 -5.05
CA ILE A 111 -6.14 3.99 -4.09
C ILE A 111 -6.88 5.32 -4.10
N SER A 112 -7.50 5.66 -2.96
CA SER A 112 -8.14 6.94 -2.75
C SER A 112 -7.20 7.91 -2.04
N THR A 113 -6.87 9.03 -2.68
CA THR A 113 -6.13 10.14 -2.08
C THR A 113 -6.43 11.44 -2.81
N ILE A 114 -6.00 12.58 -2.26
CA ILE A 114 -6.11 13.86 -2.96
C ILE A 114 -5.08 13.91 -4.11
N ASP A 115 -5.44 14.55 -5.21
CA ASP A 115 -4.49 14.79 -6.29
C ASP A 115 -3.49 15.86 -5.85
N THR A 116 -2.23 15.47 -5.68
CA THR A 116 -1.19 16.35 -5.17
C THR A 116 -0.27 16.89 -6.27
N LYS A 117 -0.59 16.65 -7.54
CA LYS A 117 0.11 17.28 -8.66
C LYS A 117 -0.01 18.81 -8.52
N GLY A 118 1.13 19.49 -8.53
CA GLY A 118 1.21 20.94 -8.30
C GLY A 118 1.38 21.37 -6.84
N LEU A 119 1.36 20.44 -5.86
CA LEU A 119 1.81 20.73 -4.50
C LEU A 119 3.33 20.57 -4.43
N GLU A 120 4.03 21.61 -3.96
CA GLU A 120 5.46 21.51 -3.70
C GLU A 120 5.74 20.47 -2.62
N SER A 121 6.47 19.41 -2.98
CA SER A 121 6.97 18.45 -1.99
C SER A 121 8.31 18.94 -1.47
N LYS A 122 8.40 19.13 -0.14
CA LYS A 122 9.62 19.63 0.51
C LYS A 122 10.55 18.51 0.95
N THR A 123 10.11 17.25 0.94
CA THR A 123 10.93 16.12 1.40
C THR A 123 11.04 15.00 0.38
N LYS A 124 12.29 14.61 0.10
CA LYS A 124 12.59 13.38 -0.63
C LYS A 124 12.32 12.17 0.28
N ARG A 125 11.81 11.08 -0.30
CA ARG A 125 11.62 9.82 0.42
C ARG A 125 12.98 9.23 0.81
N PRO A 126 13.18 8.77 2.07
CA PRO A 126 14.35 7.99 2.42
C PRO A 126 14.34 6.66 1.65
N ILE A 127 15.36 6.41 0.83
CA ILE A 127 15.55 5.13 0.15
C ILE A 127 16.16 4.17 1.17
N LYS A 128 15.47 3.06 1.45
CA LYS A 128 15.99 2.02 2.35
C LYS A 128 17.05 1.20 1.59
N GLY A 129 18.33 1.40 1.94
CA GLY A 129 19.48 0.54 1.59
C GLY A 129 19.80 0.36 0.08
N LYS A 130 20.96 0.87 -0.37
CA LYS A 130 21.61 0.66 -1.69
C LYS A 130 20.68 0.19 -2.83
N LYS A 131 19.75 1.03 -3.28
CA LYS A 131 19.33 0.98 -4.69
C LYS A 131 20.39 1.79 -5.44
N ASN A 132 21.44 1.13 -5.91
CA ASN A 132 22.42 1.74 -6.79
C ASN A 132 21.66 2.29 -7.99
N VAL A 133 21.66 3.61 -8.11
CA VAL A 133 21.22 4.32 -9.30
C VAL A 133 22.27 4.01 -10.35
N LEU A 134 21.98 3.10 -11.28
CA LEU A 134 22.65 3.14 -12.57
C LEU A 134 21.92 4.21 -13.37
N GLN A 135 22.66 5.29 -13.61
CA GLN A 135 22.29 6.41 -14.48
C GLN A 135 22.08 5.96 -15.91
#